data_AF-A0A973JK95-F1
#
_entry.id   AF-A0A973JK95-F1
#
_cell.length_a   1.000
_cell.length_b   1.000
_cell.length_c   1.000
_cell.angle_alpha   90.00
_cell.angle_beta   90.00
_cell.angle_gamma   90.00
#
_symmetry.space_group_name_H-M   'P 1'
#
loop_
_entity.id
_entity.type
_entity.pdbx_description
1 polymer ?
#
loop_
_entity_poly.entity_id
_entity_poly.type
_entity_poly.pdbx_seq_one_letter_code
_entity_poly.pdbx_strand_id
1 'polypeptide(L)'
;MRTFRDVMGTLDGTGNIDCSNMGLTSLEGCPEIVEGNFNCSGNRLTSLDGAPVVVGSFDCSSNLIVSLEGGPNSVNGDFNCSSNHLVCLRGAPAKVKGSFNCSGNRLISLKGAPKKVKGMFDCSDNLLGTLHGSPLETGSFNCSNNRLISLEESPDEVRHDFDCSYNRLTSLAGSPDFVDGHFFCAGNRLESLKHGPVEVYGDFDCSGNLLNTLKVSPKMVSGSFNSSGNPINPGETALKPASHQESETVSFRLVHEIAGHYCRQGIIDHLHLSMTTSAIHVTC
;
A
#
# COMPACT_ATOMS: atom_id res chain seq x y z
N MET A 1 10.63 7.23 -35.13
CA MET A 1 9.90 7.22 -33.85
C MET A 1 8.51 6.70 -34.16
N ARG A 2 7.95 5.77 -33.38
CA ARG A 2 6.59 5.27 -33.61
C ARG A 2 5.66 6.01 -32.63
N THR A 3 5.04 7.08 -33.09
CA THR A 3 4.24 7.97 -32.23
C THR A 3 2.79 7.50 -32.14
N PHE A 4 2.05 7.98 -31.13
CA PHE A 4 0.61 7.76 -31.04
C PHE A 4 -0.12 8.23 -32.30
N ARG A 5 0.16 9.46 -32.78
CA ARG A 5 -0.46 10.02 -33.98
C ARG A 5 -0.26 9.13 -35.21
N ASP A 6 0.93 8.57 -35.39
CA ASP A 6 1.24 7.72 -36.55
C ASP A 6 0.45 6.40 -36.55
N VAL A 7 0.09 5.89 -35.35
CA VAL A 7 -0.55 4.58 -35.20
C VAL A 7 -2.06 4.69 -35.03
N MET A 8 -2.53 5.68 -34.27
CA MET A 8 -3.94 5.83 -33.89
C MET A 8 -4.65 6.94 -34.69
N GLY A 9 -3.91 7.81 -35.38
CA GLY A 9 -4.46 8.99 -36.03
C GLY A 9 -4.91 10.04 -35.00
N THR A 10 -5.93 10.82 -35.37
CA THR A 10 -6.54 11.83 -34.50
C THR A 10 -7.79 11.27 -33.85
N LEU A 11 -7.86 11.31 -32.52
CA LEU A 11 -9.04 10.95 -31.73
C LEU A 11 -9.55 12.20 -30.99
N ASP A 12 -10.83 12.22 -30.63
CA ASP A 12 -11.46 13.36 -29.92
C ASP A 12 -11.37 13.26 -28.39
N GLY A 13 -10.96 12.11 -27.85
CA GLY A 13 -10.80 11.87 -26.41
C GLY A 13 -12.10 11.55 -25.65
N THR A 14 -13.24 11.38 -26.33
CA THR A 14 -14.56 11.20 -25.67
C THR A 14 -14.79 9.81 -25.07
N GLY A 15 -13.88 8.85 -25.31
CA GLY A 15 -14.03 7.47 -24.88
C GLY A 15 -12.77 6.88 -24.29
N ASN A 16 -12.78 5.56 -24.10
CA ASN A 16 -11.57 4.81 -23.75
C ASN A 16 -10.61 4.80 -24.94
N ILE A 17 -9.33 5.05 -24.68
CA ILE A 17 -8.26 4.94 -25.67
C ILE A 17 -7.34 3.81 -25.23
N ASP A 18 -7.23 2.77 -26.05
CA ASP A 18 -6.28 1.68 -25.87
C ASP A 18 -5.26 1.68 -27.00
N CYS A 19 -4.01 1.99 -26.65
CA CYS A 19 -2.85 1.93 -27.52
C CYS A 19 -1.76 1.00 -26.94
N SER A 20 -2.17 0.02 -26.14
CA SER A 20 -1.27 -0.94 -25.51
C SER A 20 -0.61 -1.88 -26.53
N ASN A 21 0.62 -2.30 -26.26
CA ASN A 21 1.35 -3.31 -27.05
C ASN A 21 1.57 -2.95 -28.54
N MET A 22 1.60 -1.66 -28.87
CA MET A 22 1.77 -1.18 -30.25
C MET A 22 3.22 -0.84 -30.61
N GLY A 23 4.16 -1.00 -29.68
CA GLY A 23 5.57 -0.63 -29.86
C GLY A 23 5.78 0.88 -29.99
N LEU A 24 4.92 1.67 -29.34
CA LEU A 24 5.03 3.12 -29.30
C LEU A 24 6.32 3.54 -28.57
N THR A 25 6.92 4.60 -29.07
CA THR A 25 8.09 5.25 -28.44
C THR A 25 7.77 6.67 -27.97
N SER A 26 6.58 7.20 -28.30
CA SER A 26 6.11 8.53 -27.90
C SER A 26 4.58 8.58 -27.92
N LEU A 27 4.00 9.37 -27.01
CA LEU A 27 2.56 9.68 -26.96
C LEU A 27 2.23 10.96 -27.74
N GLU A 28 3.13 11.46 -28.57
CA GLU A 28 2.89 12.65 -29.39
C GLU A 28 1.60 12.52 -30.21
N GLY A 29 0.73 13.53 -30.04
CA GLY A 29 -0.55 13.64 -30.72
C GLY A 29 -1.72 12.94 -30.03
N CYS A 30 -1.54 12.42 -28.80
CA CYS A 30 -2.68 12.09 -27.96
C CYS A 30 -3.53 13.35 -27.68
N PRO A 31 -4.86 13.19 -27.51
CA PRO A 31 -5.72 14.23 -26.99
C PRO A 31 -5.26 14.67 -25.59
N GLU A 32 -5.31 15.97 -25.29
CA GLU A 32 -4.94 16.50 -23.97
C GLU A 32 -5.89 16.05 -22.87
N ILE A 33 -7.17 15.82 -23.21
CA ILE A 33 -8.21 15.34 -22.30
C ILE A 33 -8.76 14.04 -22.87
N VAL A 34 -8.86 13.02 -22.01
CA VAL A 34 -9.52 11.75 -22.32
C VAL A 34 -10.57 11.51 -21.24
N GLU A 35 -11.85 11.51 -21.63
CA GLU A 35 -12.96 11.34 -20.69
C GLU A 35 -13.00 9.92 -20.11
N GLY A 36 -12.56 8.94 -20.89
CA GLY A 36 -12.46 7.54 -20.49
C GLY A 36 -11.10 7.14 -19.91
N ASN A 37 -10.83 5.82 -19.95
CA ASN A 37 -9.56 5.23 -19.57
C ASN A 37 -8.55 5.35 -20.71
N PHE A 38 -7.29 5.62 -20.36
CA PHE A 38 -6.18 5.68 -21.29
C PHE A 38 -5.16 4.58 -20.97
N ASN A 39 -5.02 3.60 -21.87
CA ASN A 39 -4.10 2.49 -21.75
C ASN A 39 -2.99 2.60 -22.80
N CYS A 40 -1.75 2.80 -22.34
CA CYS A 40 -0.54 2.80 -23.16
C CYS A 40 0.50 1.77 -22.68
N SER A 41 0.04 0.73 -21.98
CA SER A 41 0.90 -0.32 -21.43
C SER A 41 1.61 -1.16 -22.49
N GLY A 42 2.72 -1.81 -22.13
CA GLY A 42 3.40 -2.76 -23.01
C GLY A 42 4.07 -2.13 -24.24
N ASN A 43 4.50 -0.87 -24.13
CA ASN A 43 5.16 -0.14 -25.21
C ASN A 43 6.66 0.03 -24.93
N ARG A 44 7.32 0.97 -25.61
CA ARG A 44 8.74 1.30 -25.43
C ARG A 44 8.91 2.78 -25.04
N LEU A 45 7.94 3.32 -24.30
CA LEU A 45 7.94 4.70 -23.85
C LEU A 45 9.04 4.91 -22.81
N THR A 46 9.78 6.02 -22.93
CA THR A 46 10.81 6.42 -21.95
C THR A 46 10.41 7.64 -21.13
N SER A 47 9.42 8.40 -21.59
CA SER A 47 8.75 9.50 -20.89
C SER A 47 7.25 9.45 -21.15
N LEU A 48 6.49 10.25 -20.40
CA LEU A 48 5.05 10.46 -20.60
C LEU A 48 4.76 11.74 -21.40
N ASP A 49 5.75 12.32 -22.09
CA ASP A 49 5.53 13.53 -22.87
C ASP A 49 4.48 13.29 -23.97
N GLY A 50 3.49 14.19 -24.02
CA GLY A 50 2.34 14.06 -24.91
C GLY A 50 1.20 13.21 -24.35
N ALA A 51 1.32 12.63 -23.14
CA ALA A 51 0.20 11.98 -22.48
C ALA A 51 -0.96 12.96 -22.21
N PRO A 52 -2.20 12.46 -22.10
CA PRO A 52 -3.32 13.26 -21.63
C PRO A 52 -3.06 13.80 -20.21
N VAL A 53 -3.51 15.04 -19.96
CA VAL A 53 -3.38 15.74 -18.68
C VAL A 53 -4.49 15.35 -17.71
N VAL A 54 -5.68 15.04 -18.24
CA VAL A 54 -6.87 14.61 -17.49
C VAL A 54 -7.41 13.32 -18.09
N VAL A 55 -7.61 12.33 -17.23
CA VAL A 55 -8.03 10.97 -17.61
C VAL A 55 -8.97 10.35 -16.58
N GLY A 56 -9.76 9.37 -17.03
CA GLY A 56 -10.45 8.41 -16.17
C GLY A 56 -9.43 7.61 -15.36
N SER A 57 -9.01 6.46 -15.87
CA SER A 57 -7.85 5.69 -15.38
C SER A 57 -6.68 5.79 -16.37
N PHE A 58 -5.46 5.68 -15.87
CA PHE A 58 -4.24 5.76 -16.67
C PHE A 58 -3.36 4.54 -16.45
N ASP A 59 -3.11 3.79 -17.50
CA ASP A 59 -2.17 2.66 -17.48
C ASP A 59 -0.99 2.93 -18.41
N CYS A 60 0.20 3.08 -17.82
CA CYS A 60 1.48 3.19 -18.51
C CYS A 60 2.45 2.07 -18.12
N SER A 61 1.93 0.97 -17.58
CA SER A 61 2.74 -0.15 -17.10
C SER A 61 3.53 -0.84 -18.21
N SER A 62 4.57 -1.58 -17.84
CA SER A 62 5.38 -2.37 -18.78
C SER A 62 5.97 -1.50 -19.91
N ASN A 63 6.67 -0.44 -19.53
CA ASN A 63 7.39 0.48 -20.43
C ASN A 63 8.85 0.65 -19.94
N LEU A 64 9.55 1.64 -20.46
CA LEU A 64 10.93 1.98 -20.08
C LEU A 64 11.01 3.36 -19.39
N ILE A 65 9.92 3.78 -18.72
CA ILE A 65 9.76 5.13 -18.18
C ILE A 65 10.67 5.32 -16.97
N VAL A 66 11.37 6.45 -16.93
CA VAL A 66 12.30 6.83 -15.85
C VAL A 66 11.79 7.95 -14.94
N SER A 67 10.77 8.69 -15.38
CA SER A 67 10.12 9.80 -14.67
C SER A 67 8.64 9.85 -15.06
N LEU A 68 7.77 10.20 -14.11
CA LEU A 68 6.33 10.39 -14.38
C LEU A 68 6.02 11.83 -14.85
N GLU A 69 7.04 12.68 -14.98
CA GLU A 69 6.89 14.01 -15.60
C GLU A 69 6.29 13.90 -17.02
N GLY A 70 5.39 14.82 -17.34
CA GLY A 70 4.59 14.79 -18.57
C GLY A 70 3.31 13.96 -18.47
N GLY A 71 3.13 13.16 -17.41
CA GLY A 71 1.92 12.38 -17.17
C GLY A 71 0.70 13.20 -16.72
N PRO A 72 -0.46 12.54 -16.51
CA PRO A 72 -1.68 13.19 -16.09
C PRO A 72 -1.55 13.81 -14.69
N ASN A 73 -2.09 15.01 -14.51
CA ASN A 73 -2.12 15.70 -13.23
C ASN A 73 -3.30 15.27 -12.35
N SER A 74 -4.38 14.80 -12.97
CA SER A 74 -5.62 14.39 -12.29
C SER A 74 -6.14 13.09 -12.88
N VAL A 75 -6.29 12.07 -12.03
CA VAL A 75 -6.75 10.73 -12.42
C VAL A 75 -7.99 10.39 -11.60
N ASN A 76 -9.11 10.18 -12.29
CA ASN A 76 -10.41 9.93 -11.66
C ASN A 76 -10.63 8.48 -11.23
N GLY A 77 -9.82 7.55 -11.71
CA GLY A 77 -9.82 6.13 -11.38
C GLY A 77 -8.44 5.68 -10.92
N ASP A 78 -7.93 4.62 -11.54
CA ASP A 78 -6.66 4.00 -11.17
C ASP A 78 -5.48 4.61 -11.92
N PHE A 79 -4.31 4.65 -11.29
CA PHE A 79 -3.05 5.02 -11.92
C PHE A 79 -2.06 3.84 -11.82
N ASN A 80 -1.72 3.25 -12.96
CA ASN A 80 -0.80 2.12 -13.05
C ASN A 80 0.47 2.54 -13.79
N CYS A 81 1.59 2.58 -13.06
CA CYS A 81 2.93 2.83 -13.58
C CYS A 81 3.90 1.68 -13.26
N SER A 82 3.36 0.50 -12.96
CA SER A 82 4.15 -0.69 -12.62
C SER A 82 5.06 -1.16 -13.76
N SER A 83 6.08 -1.96 -13.43
CA SER A 83 7.00 -2.56 -14.41
C SER A 83 7.67 -1.52 -15.32
N ASN A 84 8.32 -0.53 -14.71
CA ASN A 84 9.07 0.54 -15.40
C ASN A 84 10.49 0.67 -14.81
N HIS A 85 11.16 1.81 -15.04
CA HIS A 85 12.49 2.09 -14.53
C HIS A 85 12.52 3.30 -13.59
N LEU A 86 11.42 3.55 -12.88
CA LEU A 86 11.29 4.67 -11.96
C LEU A 86 12.22 4.49 -10.75
N VAL A 87 12.90 5.57 -10.37
CA VAL A 87 13.73 5.64 -9.15
C VAL A 87 13.07 6.46 -8.02
N CYS A 88 12.10 7.29 -8.38
CA CYS A 88 11.23 8.04 -7.48
C CYS A 88 9.89 8.31 -8.16
N LEU A 89 8.90 8.81 -7.41
CA LEU A 89 7.55 9.11 -7.92
C LEU A 89 7.36 10.59 -8.26
N ARG A 90 8.44 11.31 -8.58
CA ARG A 90 8.33 12.71 -9.04
C ARG A 90 7.53 12.75 -10.34
N GLY A 91 6.56 13.67 -10.40
CA GLY A 91 5.62 13.79 -11.53
C GLY A 91 4.38 12.89 -11.42
N ALA A 92 4.26 12.07 -10.38
CA ALA A 92 3.02 11.33 -10.14
C ALA A 92 1.83 12.28 -9.96
N PRO A 93 0.60 11.86 -10.34
CA PRO A 93 -0.61 12.64 -10.10
C PRO A 93 -0.78 12.95 -8.62
N ALA A 94 -1.06 14.22 -8.30
CA ALA A 94 -1.30 14.65 -6.93
C ALA A 94 -2.61 14.09 -6.34
N LYS A 95 -3.57 13.73 -7.21
CA LYS A 95 -4.88 13.17 -6.84
C LYS A 95 -5.17 11.94 -7.69
N VAL A 96 -5.35 10.81 -7.00
CA VAL A 96 -5.79 9.54 -7.57
C VAL A 96 -6.98 9.06 -6.74
N LYS A 97 -8.13 8.86 -7.37
CA LYS A 97 -9.36 8.48 -6.66
C LYS A 97 -9.48 6.97 -6.46
N GLY A 98 -8.84 6.16 -7.31
CA GLY A 98 -8.79 4.71 -7.21
C GLY A 98 -7.52 4.22 -6.54
N SER A 99 -6.90 3.22 -7.15
CA SER A 99 -5.65 2.59 -6.75
C SER A 99 -4.44 3.25 -7.43
N PHE A 100 -3.28 3.19 -6.76
CA PHE A 100 -2.01 3.64 -7.29
C PHE A 100 -1.02 2.48 -7.29
N ASN A 101 -0.67 1.99 -8.47
CA ASN A 101 0.27 0.89 -8.62
C ASN A 101 1.60 1.38 -9.20
N CYS A 102 2.68 1.23 -8.43
CA CYS A 102 4.05 1.52 -8.80
C CYS A 102 5.00 0.33 -8.60
N SER A 103 4.46 -0.89 -8.53
CA SER A 103 5.25 -2.10 -8.30
C SER A 103 6.21 -2.43 -9.44
N GLY A 104 7.23 -3.24 -9.17
CA GLY A 104 8.18 -3.69 -10.19
C GLY A 104 9.01 -2.55 -10.79
N ASN A 105 9.47 -1.63 -9.95
CA ASN A 105 10.30 -0.50 -10.35
C ASN A 105 11.67 -0.56 -9.62
N ARG A 106 12.40 0.56 -9.60
CA ARG A 106 13.68 0.70 -8.89
C ARG A 106 13.59 1.79 -7.82
N LEU A 107 12.40 1.97 -7.24
CA LEU A 107 12.14 3.01 -6.25
C LEU A 107 12.99 2.77 -5.00
N ILE A 108 13.66 3.82 -4.55
CA ILE A 108 14.40 3.85 -3.27
C ILE A 108 13.66 4.66 -2.19
N SER A 109 12.66 5.44 -2.59
CA SER A 109 11.76 6.22 -1.74
C SER A 109 10.43 6.44 -2.46
N LEU A 110 9.37 6.63 -1.69
CA LEU A 110 8.03 6.96 -2.18
C LEU A 110 7.80 8.48 -2.32
N LYS A 111 8.84 9.31 -2.18
CA LYS A 111 8.73 10.76 -2.37
C LYS A 111 8.10 11.09 -3.73
N GLY A 112 7.03 11.88 -3.70
CA GLY A 112 6.22 12.25 -4.87
C GLY A 112 4.92 11.44 -4.99
N ALA A 113 4.74 10.38 -4.20
CA ALA A 113 3.48 9.64 -4.16
C ALA A 113 2.27 10.53 -3.80
N PRO A 114 1.07 10.20 -4.31
CA PRO A 114 -0.17 10.81 -3.83
C PRO A 114 -0.31 10.60 -2.32
N LYS A 115 -0.78 11.63 -1.60
CA LYS A 115 -0.91 11.58 -0.13
C LYS A 115 -2.12 10.80 0.37
N LYS A 116 -3.14 10.62 -0.46
CA LYS A 116 -4.36 9.86 -0.15
C LYS A 116 -4.73 9.01 -1.37
N VAL A 117 -4.95 7.72 -1.15
CA VAL A 117 -5.27 6.73 -2.20
C VAL A 117 -6.42 5.88 -1.70
N LYS A 118 -7.63 6.01 -2.25
CA LYS A 118 -8.79 5.29 -1.68
C LYS A 118 -8.71 3.78 -1.85
N GLY A 119 -8.16 3.33 -2.98
CA GLY A 119 -7.97 1.92 -3.30
C GLY A 119 -6.67 1.38 -2.70
N MET A 120 -6.02 0.51 -3.45
CA MET A 120 -4.73 -0.05 -3.08
C MET A 120 -3.59 0.91 -3.45
N PHE A 121 -2.63 1.10 -2.54
CA PHE A 121 -1.31 1.61 -2.87
C PHE A 121 -0.33 0.44 -2.93
N ASP A 122 0.10 0.09 -4.14
CA ASP A 122 1.04 -1.00 -4.39
C ASP A 122 2.42 -0.45 -4.76
N CYS A 123 3.39 -0.69 -3.88
CA CYS A 123 4.81 -0.38 -4.07
C CYS A 123 5.70 -1.61 -3.92
N SER A 124 5.13 -2.80 -4.11
CA SER A 124 5.87 -4.06 -4.07
C SER A 124 6.97 -4.14 -5.13
N ASP A 125 7.90 -5.09 -4.96
CA ASP A 125 8.96 -5.36 -5.93
C ASP A 125 9.78 -4.11 -6.30
N ASN A 126 10.32 -3.46 -5.28
CA ASN A 126 11.14 -2.26 -5.40
C ASN A 126 12.42 -2.39 -4.55
N LEU A 127 13.15 -1.27 -4.40
CA LEU A 127 14.41 -1.22 -3.65
C LEU A 127 14.29 -0.38 -2.37
N LEU A 128 13.07 -0.24 -1.83
CA LEU A 128 12.77 0.65 -0.70
C LEU A 128 13.52 0.17 0.56
N GLY A 129 14.30 1.06 1.16
CA GLY A 129 14.92 0.85 2.48
C GLY A 129 14.06 1.37 3.64
N THR A 130 13.19 2.35 3.35
CA THR A 130 12.23 2.98 4.27
C THR A 130 10.93 3.25 3.52
N LEU A 131 9.85 3.52 4.26
CA LEU A 131 8.57 3.93 3.67
C LEU A 131 8.45 5.46 3.50
N HIS A 132 9.53 6.21 3.75
CA HIS A 132 9.60 7.65 3.52
C HIS A 132 8.92 8.11 2.23
N GLY A 133 7.90 8.95 2.41
CA GLY A 133 7.10 9.52 1.32
C GLY A 133 5.80 8.78 1.02
N SER A 134 5.51 7.67 1.71
CA SER A 134 4.26 6.90 1.65
C SER A 134 3.01 7.79 1.70
N PRO A 135 1.86 7.35 1.12
CA PRO A 135 0.58 7.96 1.43
C PRO A 135 0.32 7.95 2.95
N LEU A 136 -0.46 8.93 3.40
CA LEU A 136 -0.94 9.01 4.78
C LEU A 136 -2.15 8.08 5.00
N GLU A 137 -3.02 7.97 3.98
CA GLU A 137 -4.25 7.18 4.05
C GLU A 137 -4.36 6.30 2.80
N THR A 138 -4.63 5.01 3.00
CA THR A 138 -4.96 4.10 1.91
C THR A 138 -5.98 3.01 2.24
N GLY A 139 -6.62 2.44 1.22
CA GLY A 139 -7.49 1.28 1.36
C GLY A 139 -6.68 0.04 1.75
N SER A 140 -5.83 -0.42 0.85
CA SER A 140 -4.85 -1.50 1.10
C SER A 140 -3.43 -0.99 0.83
N PHE A 141 -2.45 -1.53 1.54
CA PHE A 141 -1.04 -1.17 1.38
C PHE A 141 -0.19 -2.40 1.12
N ASN A 142 0.45 -2.45 -0.05
CA ASN A 142 1.41 -3.51 -0.38
C ASN A 142 2.81 -2.92 -0.54
N CYS A 143 3.70 -3.31 0.36
CA CYS A 143 5.13 -2.97 0.35
C CYS A 143 6.02 -4.22 0.35
N SER A 144 5.47 -5.37 -0.05
CA SER A 144 6.19 -6.63 -0.10
C SER A 144 7.39 -6.60 -1.06
N ASN A 145 8.31 -7.55 -0.90
CA ASN A 145 9.48 -7.70 -1.79
C ASN A 145 10.32 -6.41 -1.92
N ASN A 146 10.68 -5.83 -0.78
CA ASN A 146 11.53 -4.65 -0.69
C ASN A 146 12.76 -4.93 0.19
N ARG A 147 13.42 -3.88 0.69
CA ARG A 147 14.60 -3.97 1.56
C ARG A 147 14.34 -3.33 2.93
N LEU A 148 13.06 -3.22 3.33
CA LEU A 148 12.64 -2.54 4.55
C LEU A 148 13.20 -3.24 5.78
N ILE A 149 13.68 -2.44 6.73
CA ILE A 149 14.13 -2.91 8.05
C ILE A 149 13.14 -2.54 9.17
N SER A 150 12.22 -1.60 8.88
CA SER A 150 11.19 -1.08 9.76
C SER A 150 9.95 -0.72 8.93
N LEU A 151 8.78 -0.67 9.57
CA LEU A 151 7.53 -0.17 9.00
C LEU A 151 7.24 1.28 9.44
N GLU A 152 8.19 1.95 10.08
CA GLU A 152 8.09 3.40 10.31
C GLU A 152 7.79 4.13 8.99
N GLU A 153 6.96 5.17 9.08
CA GLU A 153 6.45 5.93 7.94
C GLU A 153 5.52 5.14 6.99
N SER A 154 4.99 3.98 7.40
CA SER A 154 3.83 3.40 6.73
C SER A 154 2.61 4.35 6.82
N PRO A 155 1.56 4.14 6.00
CA PRO A 155 0.34 4.93 6.12
C PRO A 155 -0.22 4.90 7.55
N ASP A 156 -0.78 6.04 7.98
CA ASP A 156 -1.43 6.18 9.29
C ASP A 156 -2.75 5.39 9.33
N GLU A 157 -3.46 5.31 8.20
CA GLU A 157 -4.72 4.59 8.05
C GLU A 157 -4.62 3.60 6.88
N VAL A 158 -4.75 2.31 7.18
CA VAL A 158 -4.92 1.23 6.19
C VAL A 158 -6.21 0.47 6.53
N ARG A 159 -7.18 0.50 5.62
CA ARG A 159 -8.55 0.03 5.88
C ARG A 159 -8.78 -1.45 5.63
N HIS A 160 -7.96 -2.08 4.80
CA HIS A 160 -8.18 -3.44 4.33
C HIS A 160 -6.91 -4.26 4.53
N ASP A 161 -6.14 -4.51 3.48
CA ASP A 161 -5.00 -5.41 3.54
C ASP A 161 -3.69 -4.65 3.77
N PHE A 162 -2.80 -5.27 4.54
CA PHE A 162 -1.44 -4.78 4.75
C PHE A 162 -0.44 -5.91 4.47
N ASP A 163 0.33 -5.78 3.39
CA ASP A 163 1.36 -6.74 3.03
C ASP A 163 2.75 -6.10 3.10
N CYS A 164 3.58 -6.64 4.00
CA CYS A 164 4.98 -6.30 4.19
C CYS A 164 5.91 -7.52 4.07
N SER A 165 5.43 -8.58 3.42
CA SER A 165 6.16 -9.82 3.26
C SER A 165 7.46 -9.65 2.47
N TYR A 166 8.40 -10.56 2.66
CA TYR A 166 9.66 -10.62 1.92
C TYR A 166 10.46 -9.32 2.01
N ASN A 167 10.65 -8.83 3.25
CA ASN A 167 11.50 -7.70 3.59
C ASN A 167 12.63 -8.17 4.52
N ARG A 168 13.23 -7.24 5.28
CA ARG A 168 14.29 -7.50 6.26
C ARG A 168 13.87 -7.03 7.64
N LEU A 169 12.56 -7.00 7.92
CA LEU A 169 11.99 -6.47 9.15
C LEU A 169 12.46 -7.32 10.35
N THR A 170 12.91 -6.65 11.40
CA THR A 170 13.25 -7.28 12.69
C THR A 170 12.19 -7.03 13.76
N SER A 171 11.26 -6.12 13.51
CA SER A 171 10.07 -5.88 14.32
C SER A 171 8.92 -5.38 13.44
N LEU A 172 7.69 -5.41 13.97
CA LEU A 172 6.51 -4.83 13.32
C LEU A 172 6.24 -3.39 13.78
N ALA A 173 7.21 -2.71 14.41
CA ALA A 173 7.06 -1.31 14.79
C ALA A 173 6.75 -0.46 13.55
N GLY A 174 5.71 0.38 13.67
CA GLY A 174 5.15 1.18 12.58
C GLY A 174 3.93 0.55 11.91
N SER A 175 3.71 -0.76 12.05
CA SER A 175 2.52 -1.43 11.48
C SER A 175 1.20 -0.87 12.03
N PRO A 176 0.09 -1.01 11.28
CA PRO A 176 -1.24 -0.68 11.79
C PRO A 176 -1.62 -1.57 12.98
N ASP A 177 -2.22 -0.98 14.01
CA ASP A 177 -2.69 -1.72 15.19
C ASP A 177 -3.93 -2.59 14.87
N PHE A 178 -4.65 -2.26 13.80
CA PHE A 178 -5.91 -2.87 13.41
C PHE A 178 -5.98 -3.02 11.89
N VAL A 179 -6.41 -4.19 11.41
CA VAL A 179 -6.47 -4.54 9.98
C VAL A 179 -7.81 -5.25 9.71
N ASP A 180 -8.75 -4.63 8.97
CA ASP A 180 -10.03 -5.30 8.63
C ASP A 180 -9.83 -6.45 7.62
N GLY A 181 -8.74 -6.44 6.85
CA GLY A 181 -8.42 -7.46 5.86
C GLY A 181 -7.30 -8.40 6.30
N HIS A 182 -6.42 -8.71 5.37
CA HIS A 182 -5.29 -9.60 5.59
C HIS A 182 -4.05 -8.84 6.10
N PHE A 183 -3.31 -9.47 7.01
CA PHE A 183 -2.00 -8.97 7.41
C PHE A 183 -0.91 -10.00 7.08
N PHE A 184 -0.05 -9.65 6.14
CA PHE A 184 1.02 -10.51 5.66
C PHE A 184 2.38 -9.92 5.99
N CYS A 185 3.18 -10.68 6.74
CA CYS A 185 4.54 -10.31 7.15
C CYS A 185 5.52 -11.49 6.97
N ALA A 186 5.19 -12.42 6.08
CA ALA A 186 5.96 -13.63 5.83
C ALA A 186 7.37 -13.32 5.29
N GLY A 187 8.34 -14.20 5.49
CA GLY A 187 9.68 -14.09 4.90
C GLY A 187 10.46 -12.86 5.37
N ASN A 188 10.36 -12.53 6.66
CA ASN A 188 11.11 -11.45 7.31
C ASN A 188 12.15 -12.02 8.31
N ARG A 189 12.68 -11.19 9.21
CA ARG A 189 13.62 -11.57 10.27
C ARG A 189 13.02 -11.31 11.66
N LEU A 190 11.70 -11.48 11.80
CA LEU A 190 10.99 -11.21 13.04
C LEU A 190 11.32 -12.28 14.08
N GLU A 191 11.83 -11.88 15.24
CA GLU A 191 12.01 -12.77 16.40
C GLU A 191 10.78 -12.74 17.34
N SER A 192 9.93 -11.73 17.18
CA SER A 192 8.68 -11.54 17.92
C SER A 192 7.65 -10.80 17.06
N LEU A 193 6.37 -11.05 17.32
CA LEU A 193 5.24 -10.32 16.72
C LEU A 193 4.86 -9.05 17.49
N LYS A 194 5.69 -8.62 18.46
CA LYS A 194 5.47 -7.38 19.21
C LYS A 194 5.34 -6.18 18.26
N HIS A 195 4.41 -5.27 18.60
CA HIS A 195 4.04 -4.10 17.80
C HIS A 195 3.36 -4.43 16.47
N GLY A 196 3.02 -5.71 16.23
CA GLY A 196 2.10 -6.10 15.18
C GLY A 196 0.65 -5.74 15.51
N PRO A 197 -0.28 -5.99 14.58
CA PRO A 197 -1.69 -5.71 14.79
C PRO A 197 -2.24 -6.50 15.97
N VAL A 198 -3.13 -5.86 16.73
CA VAL A 198 -3.85 -6.48 17.85
C VAL A 198 -4.98 -7.37 17.32
N GLU A 199 -5.65 -6.91 16.26
CA GLU A 199 -6.80 -7.57 15.64
C GLU A 199 -6.65 -7.59 14.11
N VAL A 200 -6.88 -8.77 13.53
CA VAL A 200 -6.87 -8.99 12.07
C VAL A 200 -8.13 -9.74 11.68
N TYR A 201 -8.93 -9.17 10.78
CA TYR A 201 -10.23 -9.72 10.38
C TYR A 201 -10.18 -10.53 9.07
N GLY A 202 -8.98 -10.80 8.57
CA GLY A 202 -8.68 -11.78 7.54
C GLY A 202 -7.61 -12.77 8.01
N ASP A 203 -6.79 -13.21 7.06
CA ASP A 203 -5.67 -14.09 7.33
C ASP A 203 -4.48 -13.32 7.93
N PHE A 204 -3.75 -13.99 8.82
CA PHE A 204 -2.49 -13.52 9.37
C PHE A 204 -1.37 -14.48 8.97
N ASP A 205 -0.47 -14.04 8.10
CA ASP A 205 0.69 -14.83 7.68
C ASP A 205 2.00 -14.23 8.21
N CYS A 206 2.64 -14.94 9.12
CA CYS A 206 3.97 -14.64 9.67
C CYS A 206 4.98 -15.75 9.39
N SER A 207 4.73 -16.58 8.38
CA SER A 207 5.58 -17.71 8.03
C SER A 207 7.00 -17.29 7.62
N GLY A 208 7.97 -18.21 7.77
CA GLY A 208 9.35 -17.98 7.34
C GLY A 208 10.02 -16.80 8.06
N ASN A 209 9.79 -16.67 9.36
CA ASN A 209 10.45 -15.70 10.25
C ASN A 209 11.37 -16.43 11.25
N LEU A 210 11.81 -15.74 12.31
CA LEU A 210 12.68 -16.26 13.37
C LEU A 210 11.93 -16.38 14.72
N LEU A 211 10.61 -16.53 14.68
CA LEU A 211 9.77 -16.59 15.89
C LEU A 211 10.07 -17.86 16.68
N ASN A 212 10.42 -17.73 17.96
CA ASN A 212 10.58 -18.86 18.88
C ASN A 212 9.37 -19.08 19.79
N THR A 213 8.47 -18.10 19.85
CA THR A 213 7.24 -18.13 20.65
C THR A 213 6.09 -17.40 19.95
N LEU A 214 4.86 -17.84 20.20
CA LEU A 214 3.62 -17.20 19.75
C LEU A 214 2.85 -16.50 20.86
N LYS A 215 3.43 -16.35 22.06
CA LYS A 215 2.76 -15.71 23.21
C LYS A 215 2.35 -14.26 22.97
N VAL A 216 2.94 -13.60 21.98
CA VAL A 216 2.69 -12.19 21.61
C VAL A 216 2.04 -12.09 20.23
N SER A 217 1.22 -13.08 19.84
CA SER A 217 0.43 -13.02 18.61
C SER A 217 -0.71 -11.99 18.71
N PRO A 218 -1.33 -11.59 17.58
CA PRO A 218 -2.62 -10.89 17.61
C PRO A 218 -3.60 -11.62 18.53
N LYS A 219 -4.45 -10.85 19.22
CA LYS A 219 -5.46 -11.39 20.13
C LYS A 219 -6.62 -12.02 19.34
N MET A 220 -6.85 -11.53 18.13
CA MET A 220 -7.89 -12.00 17.25
C MET A 220 -7.37 -12.09 15.82
N VAL A 221 -7.58 -13.26 15.22
CA VAL A 221 -7.47 -13.51 13.78
C VAL A 221 -8.72 -14.31 13.40
N SER A 222 -9.57 -13.75 12.55
CA SER A 222 -10.81 -14.41 12.11
C SER A 222 -10.56 -15.43 10.99
N GLY A 223 -9.51 -15.20 10.18
CA GLY A 223 -9.06 -16.09 9.14
C GLY A 223 -8.01 -17.09 9.62
N SER A 224 -7.16 -17.50 8.68
CA SER A 224 -6.08 -18.45 8.91
C SER A 224 -4.90 -17.79 9.61
N PHE A 225 -4.33 -18.45 10.61
CA PHE A 225 -3.06 -18.04 11.21
C PHE A 225 -1.93 -18.95 10.72
N ASN A 226 -1.07 -18.43 9.83
CA ASN A 226 0.09 -19.16 9.30
C ASN A 226 1.37 -18.70 10.01
N SER A 227 2.02 -19.63 10.73
CA SER A 227 3.32 -19.42 11.38
C SER A 227 4.36 -20.46 10.96
N SER A 228 4.11 -21.16 9.85
CA SER A 228 5.02 -22.19 9.33
C SER A 228 6.43 -21.65 9.05
N GLY A 229 7.44 -22.52 9.12
CA GLY A 229 8.83 -22.11 8.86
C GLY A 229 9.46 -21.21 9.92
N ASN A 230 8.85 -21.09 11.11
CA ASN A 230 9.45 -20.45 12.29
C ASN A 230 10.03 -21.49 13.27
N PRO A 231 11.13 -21.19 13.98
CA PRO A 231 11.71 -22.06 15.00
C PRO A 231 10.93 -22.05 16.33
N ILE A 232 9.61 -22.25 16.28
CA ILE A 232 8.71 -22.19 17.45
C ILE A 232 8.95 -23.40 18.36
N ASN A 233 8.98 -23.16 19.68
CA ASN A 233 9.13 -24.22 20.67
C ASN A 233 8.02 -25.30 20.54
N PRO A 234 8.36 -26.60 20.63
CA PRO A 234 7.37 -27.67 20.54
C PRO A 234 6.24 -27.50 21.55
N GLY A 235 4.99 -27.60 21.09
CA GLY A 235 3.80 -27.51 21.94
C GLY A 235 3.26 -26.09 22.14
N GLU A 236 3.94 -25.06 21.63
CA GLU A 236 3.31 -23.74 21.51
C GLU A 236 2.31 -23.71 20.35
N THR A 237 1.09 -23.26 20.64
CA THR A 237 0.08 -22.92 19.64
C THR A 237 -0.20 -21.43 19.75
N ALA A 238 -0.62 -20.79 18.65
CA ALA A 238 -1.17 -19.45 18.71
C ALA A 238 -2.30 -19.38 19.75
N LEU A 239 -2.51 -18.20 20.35
CA LEU A 239 -3.68 -17.96 21.19
C LEU A 239 -4.93 -18.30 20.36
N LYS A 240 -5.79 -19.18 20.90
CA LYS A 240 -7.07 -19.50 20.24
C LYS A 240 -7.86 -18.20 20.07
N PRO A 241 -8.46 -17.95 18.89
CA PRO A 241 -9.29 -16.78 18.69
C PRO A 241 -10.43 -16.75 19.72
N ALA A 242 -10.64 -15.61 20.37
CA ALA A 242 -11.78 -15.42 21.25
C ALA A 242 -13.07 -15.50 20.42
N SER A 243 -14.01 -16.35 20.82
CA SER A 243 -15.37 -16.37 20.27
C SER A 243 -16.07 -15.04 20.54
N HIS A 244 -16.58 -14.38 19.49
CA HIS A 244 -17.08 -13.00 19.48
C HIS A 244 -18.07 -12.60 20.58
N GLN A 245 -17.91 -11.36 21.07
CA GLN A 245 -18.98 -10.48 21.54
C GLN A 245 -18.86 -9.15 20.76
N GLU A 246 -19.67 -8.98 19.70
CA GLU A 246 -19.60 -7.85 18.74
C GLU A 246 -19.81 -6.45 19.35
N SER A 247 -20.32 -6.37 20.58
CA SER A 247 -20.64 -5.10 21.26
C SER A 247 -19.44 -4.40 21.88
N GLU A 248 -18.36 -5.10 22.24
CA GLU A 248 -17.20 -4.50 22.89
C GLU A 248 -16.16 -3.98 21.87
N THR A 249 -16.06 -4.63 20.70
CA THR A 249 -15.10 -4.34 19.63
C THR A 249 -15.32 -2.97 18.96
N VAL A 250 -16.57 -2.55 18.73
CA VAL A 250 -16.86 -1.24 18.11
C VAL A 250 -16.41 -0.07 19.00
N SER A 251 -16.55 -0.21 20.32
CA SER A 251 -16.13 0.80 21.29
C SER A 251 -14.60 0.90 21.40
N PHE A 252 -13.91 -0.25 21.29
CA PHE A 252 -12.44 -0.31 21.28
C PHE A 252 -11.82 0.32 20.04
N ARG A 253 -12.40 0.06 18.86
CA ARG A 253 -11.94 0.57 17.57
C ARG A 253 -11.90 2.11 17.54
N LEU A 254 -13.00 2.74 17.96
CA LEU A 254 -13.10 4.21 17.96
C LEU A 254 -12.08 4.85 18.92
N VAL A 255 -11.81 4.23 20.06
CA VAL A 255 -10.90 4.79 21.06
C VAL A 255 -9.43 4.60 20.67
N HIS A 256 -9.06 3.48 20.04
CA HIS A 256 -7.70 3.28 19.52
C HIS A 256 -7.40 4.16 18.30
N GLU A 257 -8.33 4.30 17.35
CA GLU A 257 -8.16 5.20 16.20
C GLU A 257 -7.90 6.64 16.66
N ILE A 258 -8.69 7.12 17.63
CA ILE A 258 -8.51 8.44 18.23
C ILE A 258 -7.15 8.52 18.94
N ALA A 259 -6.84 7.60 19.85
CA ALA A 259 -5.64 7.70 20.66
C ALA A 259 -4.33 7.48 19.89
N GLY A 260 -4.30 6.57 18.92
CA GLY A 260 -3.15 6.32 18.05
C GLY A 260 -2.83 7.54 17.19
N HIS A 261 -3.85 8.20 16.64
CA HIS A 261 -3.71 9.44 15.90
C HIS A 261 -3.11 10.57 16.77
N TYR A 262 -3.56 10.73 18.02
CA TYR A 262 -3.06 11.79 18.90
C TYR A 262 -1.67 11.52 19.52
N CYS A 263 -1.34 10.26 19.85
CA CYS A 263 0.00 9.89 20.33
C CYS A 263 1.06 10.08 19.23
N ARG A 264 0.77 9.67 17.99
CA ARG A 264 1.72 9.80 16.85
C ARG A 264 1.92 11.26 16.41
N GLN A 265 0.99 12.15 16.71
CA GLN A 265 1.13 13.61 16.51
C GLN A 265 1.82 14.34 17.68
N GLY A 266 2.22 13.64 18.75
CA GLY A 266 2.88 14.25 19.92
C GLY A 266 1.97 15.17 20.75
N ILE A 267 0.65 14.98 20.67
CA ILE A 267 -0.35 15.82 21.37
C ILE A 267 -0.61 15.29 22.80
N ILE A 268 -0.33 14.03 23.07
CA ILE A 268 -0.53 13.38 24.39
C ILE A 268 0.68 12.48 24.68
N ASP A 269 1.28 12.62 25.86
CA ASP A 269 2.48 11.86 26.25
C ASP A 269 2.14 10.47 26.82
N HIS A 270 0.98 10.32 27.50
CA HIS A 270 0.50 9.07 28.05
C HIS A 270 -1.03 8.96 27.97
N LEU A 271 -1.53 7.85 27.42
CA LEU A 271 -2.95 7.51 27.41
C LEU A 271 -3.21 6.40 28.43
N HIS A 272 -4.09 6.63 29.40
CA HIS A 272 -4.54 5.60 30.33
C HIS A 272 -5.96 5.15 29.99
N LEU A 273 -6.11 3.91 29.54
CA LEU A 273 -7.41 3.28 29.28
C LEU A 273 -7.76 2.37 30.46
N SER A 274 -8.84 2.67 31.18
CA SER A 274 -9.40 1.75 32.18
C SER A 274 -10.74 1.21 31.70
N MET A 275 -10.90 -0.11 31.68
CA MET A 275 -12.16 -0.76 31.35
C MET A 275 -13.01 -0.98 32.61
N THR A 276 -14.25 -0.50 32.58
CA THR A 276 -15.35 -1.09 33.36
C THR A 276 -16.39 -1.63 32.38
N THR A 277 -17.24 -2.55 32.83
CA THR A 277 -18.25 -3.26 32.00
C THR A 277 -19.29 -2.35 31.33
N SER A 278 -19.19 -1.03 31.44
CA SER A 278 -20.16 -0.07 30.92
C SER A 278 -19.60 1.28 30.47
N ALA A 279 -18.28 1.53 30.51
CA ALA A 279 -17.70 2.78 30.01
C ALA A 279 -16.20 2.68 29.68
N ILE A 280 -15.77 3.40 28.64
CA ILE A 280 -14.34 3.70 28.41
C ILE A 280 -14.06 5.09 28.99
N HIS A 281 -13.22 5.15 30.02
CA HIS A 281 -12.70 6.41 30.54
C HIS A 281 -11.40 6.76 29.81
N VAL A 282 -11.38 7.94 29.18
CA VAL A 282 -10.19 8.55 28.59
C VAL A 282 -9.78 9.72 29.48
N THR A 283 -8.58 9.66 30.03
CA THR A 283 -7.94 10.75 30.75
C THR A 283 -6.64 11.12 30.05
N CYS A 284 -6.47 12.41 29.73
CA CYS A 284 -5.20 13.02 29.35
C CYS A 284 -4.46 13.50 30.59
#